data_AF-A0A9Y1BJ06-F1
#
_entry.id   AF-A0A9Y1BJ06-F1
#
_cell.length_a   1.000
_cell.length_b   1.000
_cell.length_c   1.000
_cell.angle_alpha   90.00
_cell.angle_beta   90.00
_cell.angle_gamma   90.00
#
_symmetry.space_group_name_H-M   'P 1'
#
loop_
_entity.id
_entity.type
_entity.pdbx_description
1 polymer ?
#
loop_
_entity_poly.entity_id
_entity_poly.type
_entity_poly.pdbx_seq_one_letter_code
_entity_poly.pdbx_strand_id
1 'polypeptide(L)'
;MDNSFLDKQNLNEILNNKHLAKFGDSVVNFVYSYALFKAYNILTGIKVSDYCLSEACKTSPLRNYVGTRKKKGELGDAVEAFIGYIVIQNESKLLEIVSNLVHFLKMSKMALKQPEDEICVKVFSFLLNKLFNEL
;
A
#
# COMPACT_ATOMS: atom_id res chain seq x y z
N MET A 1 3.24 -18.83 17.69
CA MET A 1 1.90 -18.25 17.46
C MET A 1 1.45 -18.79 16.12
N ASP A 2 0.27 -19.38 16.08
CA ASP A 2 -0.22 -20.16 14.94
C ASP A 2 -0.56 -19.21 13.77
N ASN A 3 0.16 -19.33 12.65
CA ASN A 3 0.09 -18.44 11.49
C ASN A 3 -1.04 -18.82 10.51
N SER A 4 -2.11 -19.47 10.99
CA SER A 4 -3.17 -20.04 10.17
C SER A 4 -4.28 -19.06 9.74
N PHE A 5 -4.02 -17.75 9.70
CA PHE A 5 -5.06 -16.72 9.44
C PHE A 5 -5.14 -16.20 8.00
N LEU A 6 -4.36 -16.75 7.07
CA LEU A 6 -4.52 -16.46 5.64
C LEU A 6 -5.65 -17.31 5.02
N ASP A 7 -6.86 -17.18 5.56
CA ASP A 7 -8.02 -17.56 4.78
C ASP A 7 -8.56 -16.30 4.11
N LYS A 8 -8.71 -16.33 2.78
CA LYS A 8 -9.34 -15.24 2.00
C LYS A 8 -10.73 -14.88 2.56
N GLN A 9 -11.33 -15.79 3.34
CA GLN A 9 -12.57 -15.60 4.08
C GLN A 9 -12.53 -14.42 5.07
N ASN A 10 -11.38 -14.06 5.64
CA ASN A 10 -11.25 -12.94 6.60
C ASN A 10 -10.66 -11.66 6.02
N LEU A 11 -10.37 -11.60 4.71
CA LEU A 11 -9.78 -10.42 4.10
C LEU A 11 -10.69 -9.19 4.22
N ASN A 12 -12.01 -9.36 4.17
CA ASN A 12 -12.95 -8.25 4.41
C ASN A 12 -12.79 -7.66 5.81
N GLU A 13 -12.62 -8.49 6.84
CA GLU A 13 -12.45 -8.02 8.23
C GLU A 13 -11.15 -7.25 8.40
N ILE A 14 -10.06 -7.76 7.82
CA ILE A 14 -8.75 -7.10 7.82
C ILE A 14 -8.86 -5.72 7.16
N LEU A 15 -9.41 -5.65 5.95
CA LEU A 15 -9.55 -4.42 5.17
C LEU A 15 -10.47 -3.38 5.83
N ASN A 16 -11.38 -3.79 6.71
CA ASN A 16 -12.29 -2.90 7.42
C ASN A 16 -11.86 -2.60 8.86
N ASN A 17 -10.72 -3.12 9.32
CA ASN A 17 -10.24 -2.89 10.67
C ASN A 17 -9.62 -1.49 10.83
N LYS A 18 -10.31 -0.62 11.56
CA LYS A 18 -9.91 0.78 11.77
C LYS A 18 -8.62 0.95 12.59
N HIS A 19 -8.32 0.05 13.51
CA HIS A 19 -7.08 0.12 14.29
C HIS A 19 -5.89 -0.28 13.41
N LEU A 20 -6.09 -1.28 12.57
CA LEU A 20 -5.10 -1.74 11.62
C LEU A 20 -4.83 -0.69 10.53
N ALA A 21 -5.88 -0.02 10.03
CA ALA A 21 -5.73 1.12 9.12
C ALA A 21 -4.87 2.23 9.73
N LYS A 22 -5.12 2.65 10.98
CA LYS A 22 -4.32 3.68 11.65
C LYS A 22 -2.84 3.32 11.80
N PHE A 23 -2.55 2.06 12.13
CA PHE A 23 -1.18 1.56 12.14
C PHE A 23 -0.59 1.56 10.72
N GLY A 24 -1.38 1.08 9.76
CA GLY A 24 -1.07 1.05 8.34
C GLY A 24 -0.71 2.40 7.74
N ASP A 25 -1.44 3.47 8.07
CA ASP A 25 -1.15 4.85 7.63
C ASP A 25 0.29 5.25 8.02
N SER A 26 0.69 4.96 9.26
CA SER A 26 2.06 5.23 9.73
C SER A 26 3.10 4.41 8.95
N VAL A 27 2.81 3.13 8.68
CA VAL A 27 3.69 2.25 7.88
C VAL A 27 3.81 2.75 6.45
N VAL A 28 2.68 3.04 5.78
CA VAL A 28 2.61 3.49 4.38
C VAL A 28 3.38 4.78 4.19
N ASN A 29 3.17 5.76 5.08
CA ASN A 29 3.89 7.04 5.04
C ASN A 29 5.40 6.84 5.24
N PHE A 30 5.79 5.96 6.16
CA PHE A 30 7.21 5.64 6.39
C PHE A 30 7.85 4.97 5.17
N VAL A 31 7.28 3.88 4.65
CA VAL A 31 7.89 3.13 3.55
C VAL A 31 7.96 3.96 2.27
N TYR A 32 6.96 4.82 2.01
CA TYR A 32 6.97 5.69 0.83
C TYR A 32 8.00 6.81 0.96
N SER A 33 8.05 7.49 2.12
CA SER A 33 9.07 8.51 2.40
C SER A 33 10.49 7.93 2.28
N TYR A 34 10.70 6.74 2.84
CA TYR A 34 11.99 6.07 2.76
C TYR A 34 12.33 5.61 1.33
N ALA A 35 11.34 5.17 0.56
CA ALA A 35 11.52 4.82 -0.84
C ALA A 35 11.90 6.04 -1.69
N LEU A 36 11.30 7.20 -1.46
CA LEU A 36 11.69 8.45 -2.14
C LEU A 36 13.14 8.85 -1.83
N PHE A 37 13.55 8.72 -0.57
CA PHE A 37 14.94 8.93 -0.17
C PHE A 37 15.87 7.96 -0.92
N LYS A 38 15.57 6.67 -0.94
CA LYS A 38 16.39 5.67 -1.63
C LYS A 38 16.38 5.78 -3.16
N ALA A 39 15.28 6.26 -3.74
CA ALA A 39 15.14 6.41 -5.18
C ALA A 39 15.82 7.69 -5.68
N TYR A 40 15.65 8.80 -4.98
CA TYR A 40 15.97 10.14 -5.47
C TYR A 40 16.90 10.95 -4.57
N ASN A 41 17.34 10.40 -3.44
CA ASN A 41 18.14 11.09 -2.42
C ASN A 41 17.43 12.32 -1.80
N ILE A 42 16.10 12.25 -1.71
CA ILE A 42 15.26 13.31 -1.11
C ILE A 42 14.88 12.88 0.30
N LEU A 43 15.42 13.54 1.32
CA LEU A 43 15.01 13.32 2.70
C LEU A 43 13.75 14.14 3.00
N THR A 44 12.60 13.47 3.09
CA THR A 44 11.30 14.10 3.33
C THR A 44 10.39 13.17 4.14
N GLY A 45 9.38 13.75 4.78
CA GLY A 45 8.26 13.01 5.36
C GLY A 45 7.01 13.35 4.57
N ILE A 46 6.54 12.42 3.74
CA ILE A 46 5.34 12.59 2.94
C ILE A 46 4.20 11.80 3.55
N LYS A 47 3.05 12.47 3.67
CA LYS A 47 1.78 11.78 3.85
C LYS A 47 1.25 11.37 2.48
N VAL A 48 1.09 10.08 2.25
CA VAL A 48 0.53 9.57 0.99
C VAL A 48 -0.92 10.03 0.90
N SER A 49 -1.32 10.55 -0.25
CA SER A 49 -2.66 11.11 -0.40
C SER A 49 -3.74 10.03 -0.39
N ASP A 50 -4.87 10.28 0.27
CA ASP A 50 -6.05 9.41 0.23
C ASP A 50 -6.49 9.15 -1.22
N TYR A 51 -6.27 10.13 -2.11
CA TYR A 51 -6.49 9.94 -3.55
C TYR A 51 -5.67 8.78 -4.09
N CYS A 52 -4.34 8.83 -3.91
CA CYS A 52 -3.43 7.81 -4.39
C CYS A 52 -3.84 6.41 -3.91
N LEU A 53 -4.06 6.25 -2.60
CA LEU A 53 -4.42 4.94 -2.03
C LEU A 53 -5.79 4.46 -2.47
N SER A 54 -6.78 5.36 -2.55
CA SER A 54 -8.14 5.00 -2.99
C SER A 54 -8.18 4.55 -4.46
N GLU A 55 -7.43 5.20 -5.35
CA GLU A 55 -7.36 4.79 -6.76
C GLU A 55 -6.54 3.51 -6.94
N ALA A 56 -5.46 3.34 -6.17
CA ALA A 56 -4.72 2.08 -6.14
C ALA A 56 -5.59 0.92 -5.64
N CYS A 57 -6.42 1.14 -4.62
CA CYS A 57 -7.38 0.16 -4.15
C CYS A 57 -8.34 -0.26 -5.27
N LYS A 58 -8.93 0.70 -6.00
CA LYS A 58 -9.93 0.46 -7.05
C LYS A 58 -9.40 -0.39 -8.20
N THR A 59 -8.12 -0.30 -8.50
CA THR A 59 -7.46 -1.01 -9.60
C THR A 59 -6.74 -2.28 -9.14
N SER A 60 -6.78 -2.58 -7.84
CA SER A 60 -6.20 -3.79 -7.24
C SER A 60 -7.27 -4.87 -6.97
N PRO A 61 -6.85 -6.14 -6.77
CA PRO A 61 -7.75 -7.22 -6.34
C PRO A 61 -8.49 -6.92 -5.04
N LEU A 62 -7.94 -6.05 -4.17
CA LEU A 62 -8.56 -5.69 -2.89
C LEU A 62 -9.96 -5.10 -3.07
N ARG A 63 -10.21 -4.40 -4.19
CA ARG A 63 -11.52 -3.80 -4.48
C ARG A 63 -12.67 -4.79 -4.34
N ASN A 64 -12.45 -6.06 -4.68
CA ASN A 64 -13.46 -7.11 -4.61
C ASN A 64 -13.80 -7.54 -3.18
N TYR A 65 -12.96 -7.19 -2.20
CA TYR A 65 -13.06 -7.63 -0.81
C TYR A 65 -13.42 -6.51 0.17
N VAL A 66 -13.16 -5.23 -0.13
CA VAL A 66 -13.50 -4.11 0.80
C VAL A 66 -15.02 -3.94 0.98
N GLY A 67 -15.82 -4.37 0.00
CA GLY A 67 -17.28 -4.23 -0.03
C GLY A 67 -17.78 -3.19 -1.05
N THR A 68 -19.09 -3.13 -1.27
CA THR A 68 -19.67 -2.38 -2.41
C THR A 68 -19.94 -0.90 -2.14
N ARG A 69 -20.27 -0.51 -0.89
CA ARG A 69 -20.70 0.85 -0.51
C ARG A 69 -19.62 1.61 0.27
N LYS A 70 -18.45 1.78 -0.34
CA LYS A 70 -17.28 2.39 0.32
C LYS A 70 -16.98 3.77 -0.24
N LYS A 71 -16.80 4.75 0.65
CA LYS A 71 -16.34 6.10 0.28
C LYS A 71 -14.85 6.07 -0.03
N LYS A 72 -14.36 7.13 -0.70
CA LYS A 72 -12.95 7.29 -1.09
C LYS A 72 -11.98 7.05 0.07
N GLY A 73 -12.18 7.71 1.21
CA GLY A 73 -11.33 7.55 2.39
C GLY A 73 -11.33 6.11 2.92
N GLU A 74 -12.47 5.42 2.90
CA GLU A 74 -12.53 4.02 3.35
C GLU A 74 -11.78 3.05 2.43
N LEU A 75 -11.61 3.38 1.14
CA LEU A 75 -10.77 2.61 0.24
C LEU A 75 -9.29 2.84 0.52
N GLY A 76 -8.92 4.06 0.93
CA GLY A 76 -7.57 4.37 1.42
C GLY A 76 -7.27 3.61 2.72
N ASP A 77 -8.15 3.73 3.72
CA ASP A 77 -8.05 3.00 4.99
C ASP A 77 -7.87 1.48 4.77
N ALA A 78 -8.55 0.91 3.77
CA ALA A 78 -8.44 -0.51 3.46
C ALA A 78 -7.05 -0.90 2.94
N VAL A 79 -6.44 -0.06 2.11
CA VAL A 79 -5.06 -0.25 1.63
C VAL A 79 -4.06 -0.15 2.78
N GLU A 80 -4.25 0.84 3.66
CA GLU A 80 -3.44 1.01 4.86
C GLU A 80 -3.54 -0.22 5.77
N ALA A 81 -4.77 -0.68 6.05
CA ALA A 81 -5.01 -1.86 6.86
C ALA A 81 -4.35 -3.11 6.25
N PHE A 82 -4.44 -3.27 4.94
CA PHE A 82 -3.82 -4.38 4.23
C PHE A 82 -2.29 -4.37 4.37
N ILE A 83 -1.65 -3.23 4.11
CA ILE A 83 -0.18 -3.10 4.21
C ILE A 83 0.26 -3.27 5.67
N GLY A 84 -0.47 -2.68 6.63
CA GLY A 84 -0.22 -2.84 8.06
C GLY A 84 -0.32 -4.31 8.49
N TYR A 85 -1.33 -5.04 8.00
CA TYR A 85 -1.48 -6.47 8.26
C TYR A 85 -0.26 -7.26 7.79
N ILE A 86 0.13 -7.10 6.52
CA ILE A 86 1.26 -7.83 5.92
C ILE A 86 2.54 -7.63 6.73
N VAL A 87 2.81 -6.40 7.16
CA VAL A 87 4.01 -6.09 7.95
C VAL A 87 3.97 -6.68 9.36
N ILE A 88 2.80 -6.70 10.02
CA ILE A 88 2.65 -7.34 11.34
C ILE A 88 2.88 -8.86 11.25
N GLN A 89 2.40 -9.49 10.18
CA GLN A 89 2.58 -10.92 9.98
C GLN A 89 4.04 -11.28 9.66
N ASN A 90 4.75 -10.40 8.96
CA ASN A 90 6.15 -10.59 8.65
C ASN A 90 6.89 -9.25 8.51
N GLU A 91 7.71 -8.92 9.51
CA GLU A 91 8.50 -7.69 9.53
C GLU A 91 9.46 -7.57 8.32
N SER A 92 9.90 -8.69 7.74
CA SER A 92 10.77 -8.67 6.56
C SER A 92 10.06 -8.09 5.33
N LYS A 93 8.73 -8.12 5.28
CA LYS A 93 7.94 -7.52 4.20
C LYS A 93 8.06 -6.01 4.16
N LEU A 94 8.38 -5.34 5.28
CA LEU A 94 8.58 -3.90 5.30
C LEU A 94 9.71 -3.48 4.36
N LEU A 95 10.87 -4.14 4.43
CA LEU A 95 12.01 -3.84 3.56
C LEU A 95 11.76 -4.28 2.11
N GLU A 96 10.97 -5.34 1.91
CA GLU A 96 10.56 -5.76 0.58
C GLU A 96 9.64 -4.71 -0.09
N ILE A 97 8.66 -4.19 0.65
CA ILE A 97 7.78 -3.11 0.19
C ILE A 97 8.62 -1.91 -0.23
N VAL A 98 9.56 -1.46 0.60
CA VAL A 98 10.47 -0.36 0.27
C VAL A 98 11.24 -0.67 -1.02
N SER A 99 11.83 -1.86 -1.14
CA SER A 99 12.57 -2.27 -2.33
C SER A 99 11.73 -2.22 -3.61
N ASN A 100 10.48 -2.70 -3.54
CA ASN A 100 9.54 -2.64 -4.66
C ASN A 100 9.21 -1.19 -5.02
N LEU A 101 8.86 -0.34 -4.02
CA LEU A 101 8.56 1.08 -4.24
C LEU A 101 9.76 1.80 -4.91
N VAL A 102 10.98 1.56 -4.43
CA VAL A 102 12.21 2.17 -4.98
C VAL A 102 12.41 1.76 -6.44
N HIS A 103 12.22 0.48 -6.76
CA HIS A 103 12.37 -0.01 -8.12
C HIS A 103 11.40 0.71 -9.07
N PHE A 104 10.12 0.78 -8.70
CA PHE A 104 9.11 1.45 -9.52
C PHE A 104 9.35 2.95 -9.65
N LEU A 105 9.68 3.64 -8.56
CA LEU A 105 9.99 5.08 -8.59
C LEU A 105 11.15 5.37 -9.56
N LYS A 106 12.26 4.62 -9.47
CA LYS A 106 13.39 4.78 -10.39
C LYS A 106 12.98 4.58 -11.85
N MET A 107 12.17 3.57 -12.14
CA MET A 107 11.63 3.34 -13.49
C MET A 107 10.73 4.48 -13.96
N SER A 108 9.82 4.97 -13.11
CA SER A 108 8.91 6.07 -13.44
C SER A 108 9.65 7.37 -13.74
N LYS A 109 10.71 7.70 -12.98
CA LYS A 109 11.56 8.87 -13.24
C LYS A 109 12.32 8.77 -14.56
N MET A 110 12.75 7.56 -14.94
CA MET A 110 13.41 7.33 -16.23
C MET A 110 12.42 7.39 -17.41
N ALA A 111 11.15 7.04 -17.17
CA ALA A 111 10.17 6.87 -18.23
C ALA A 111 9.38 8.15 -18.58
N LEU A 112 9.01 9.04 -17.64
CA LEU A 112 7.86 9.95 -17.87
C LEU A 112 7.90 11.32 -17.15
N LYS A 113 7.41 12.37 -17.83
CA LYS A 113 6.93 13.66 -17.27
C LYS A 113 5.47 13.52 -16.77
N GLN A 114 5.21 12.64 -15.82
CA GLN A 114 3.85 12.47 -15.26
C GLN A 114 3.71 13.20 -13.92
N PRO A 115 2.47 13.64 -13.56
CA PRO A 115 2.19 14.16 -12.23
C PRO A 115 2.53 13.15 -11.15
N GLU A 116 3.00 13.63 -10.00
CA GLU A 116 3.42 12.79 -8.87
C GLU A 116 2.30 11.86 -8.37
N ASP A 117 1.06 12.35 -8.34
CA ASP A 117 -0.10 11.55 -7.93
C ASP A 117 -0.35 10.34 -8.85
N GLU A 118 -0.16 10.49 -10.17
CA GLU A 118 -0.31 9.36 -11.11
C GLU A 118 0.76 8.30 -10.91
N ILE A 119 2.00 8.73 -10.64
CA ILE A 119 3.10 7.83 -10.33
C ILE A 119 2.78 7.09 -9.03
N CYS A 120 2.32 7.81 -7.99
CA CYS A 120 1.93 7.22 -6.72
C CYS A 120 0.86 6.13 -6.92
N VAL A 121 -0.21 6.43 -7.66
CA VAL A 121 -1.29 5.47 -7.93
C VAL A 121 -0.73 4.21 -8.59
N LYS A 122 0.10 4.33 -9.63
CA LYS A 122 0.67 3.18 -10.35
C LYS A 122 1.59 2.35 -9.45
N VAL A 123 2.46 3.01 -8.69
CA VAL A 123 3.39 2.39 -7.76
C VAL A 123 2.63 1.55 -6.71
N PHE A 124 1.62 2.13 -6.07
CA PHE A 124 0.81 1.41 -5.08
C PHE A 124 -0.07 0.33 -5.71
N SER A 125 -0.64 0.57 -6.89
CA SER A 125 -1.43 -0.45 -7.60
C SER A 125 -0.60 -1.70 -7.88
N PHE A 126 0.63 -1.52 -8.38
CA PHE A 126 1.55 -2.64 -8.59
C PHE A 126 1.89 -3.36 -7.28
N LEU A 127 2.26 -2.59 -6.25
CA LEU A 127 2.61 -3.15 -4.95
C LEU A 127 1.47 -4.03 -4.39
N LEU A 128 0.23 -3.53 -4.43
CA LEU A 128 -0.94 -4.26 -3.93
C LEU A 128 -1.21 -5.53 -4.72
N ASN A 129 -1.08 -5.50 -6.05
CA ASN A 129 -1.20 -6.71 -6.87
C ASN A 129 -0.14 -7.75 -6.49
N LYS A 130 1.12 -7.32 -6.31
CA LYS A 130 2.21 -8.22 -5.92
C LYS A 130 1.95 -8.85 -4.55
N LEU A 131 1.69 -8.03 -3.53
CA LEU A 131 1.43 -8.50 -2.17
C LEU A 131 0.21 -9.41 -2.10
N PHE A 132 -0.84 -9.11 -2.85
CA PHE A 132 -2.05 -9.95 -2.88
C PHE A 132 -1.79 -11.34 -3.49
N ASN A 133 -0.91 -11.44 -4.49
CA ASN A 133 -0.58 -12.72 -5.12
C ASN A 133 0.33 -13.60 -4.25
N GLU A 134 0.91 -13.04 -3.19
CA GLU A 134 1.76 -13.73 -2.21
C GLU A 134 0.98 -14.17 -0.96
N LEU A 135 -0.32 -13.85 -0.87
CA LEU A 135 -1.27 -14.35 0.13
C LEU A 135 -1.65 -15.81 -0.17
#